data_AF-A0AAW0AK80-F1
#
_entry.id   AF-A0AAW0AK80-F1
#
_cell.length_a   1.000
_cell.length_b   1.000
_cell.length_c   1.000
_cell.angle_alpha   90.00
_cell.angle_beta   90.00
_cell.angle_gamma   90.00
#
_symmetry.space_group_name_H-M   'P 1'
#
loop_
_entity.id
_entity.type
_entity.pdbx_description
1 polymer ?
#
loop_
_entity_poly.entity_id
_entity_poly.type
_entity_poly.pdbx_seq_one_letter_code
_entity_poly.pdbx_strand_id
1 'polypeptide(L)'
;RVTILRPLRIGDYGIGFTPHGLMVGHVFAMHWGKYGKHESRTDSSNISALSKISVQLFEHFYDSEFRSIPTPTAILQTKQFAHIPPSDFLCLLSGEANLLPTGLELRSDDSQLYNSLSRGYSKFVDAMKEFRKRGGKSAEAAALDDD
;
A
#
# COMPACT_ATOMS: atom_id res chain seq x y z
N ARG A 1 5.19 8.46 -16.28
CA ARG A 1 4.01 9.31 -15.99
C ARG A 1 4.25 9.95 -14.64
N VAL A 2 4.33 11.28 -14.56
CA VAL A 2 4.34 12.02 -13.30
C VAL A 2 2.95 12.62 -13.18
N THR A 3 2.15 12.14 -12.23
CA THR A 3 0.82 12.67 -11.95
C THR A 3 0.91 13.88 -11.02
N ILE A 4 -0.12 14.72 -11.03
CA ILE A 4 -0.26 15.80 -10.05
C ILE A 4 -0.34 15.15 -8.67
N LEU A 5 0.51 15.61 -7.74
CA LEU A 5 0.44 15.18 -6.35
C LEU A 5 -0.92 15.57 -5.79
N ARG A 6 -1.76 14.57 -5.53
CA ARG A 6 -3.00 14.74 -4.77
C ARG A 6 -2.88 14.07 -3.40
N PRO A 7 -3.57 14.59 -2.38
CA PRO A 7 -3.64 13.93 -1.08
C PRO A 7 -4.15 12.49 -1.20
N LEU A 8 -3.58 11.60 -0.39
CA LEU A 8 -4.13 10.26 -0.13
C LEU A 8 -5.40 10.41 0.70
N ARG A 9 -6.46 9.68 0.37
CA ARG A 9 -7.77 9.74 1.03
C ARG A 9 -8.28 8.36 1.41
N ILE A 10 -9.14 8.30 2.42
CA ILE A 10 -9.97 7.11 2.64
C ILE A 10 -10.85 6.90 1.40
N GLY A 11 -10.96 5.65 0.94
CA GLY A 11 -11.62 5.27 -0.30
C GLY A 11 -10.68 5.15 -1.50
N ASP A 12 -9.44 5.64 -1.40
CA ASP A 12 -8.48 5.53 -2.49
C ASP A 12 -8.02 4.09 -2.72
N TYR A 13 -7.66 3.82 -3.96
CA TYR A 13 -6.97 2.60 -4.35
C TYR A 13 -5.52 2.93 -4.71
N GLY A 14 -4.61 2.01 -4.36
CA GLY A 14 -3.21 2.11 -4.73
C GLY A 14 -2.53 0.76 -4.77
N ILE A 15 -1.27 0.73 -5.20
CA ILE A 15 -0.45 -0.47 -5.26
C ILE A 15 0.44 -0.52 -4.03
N GLY A 16 0.29 -1.59 -3.24
CA GLY A 16 1.08 -1.86 -2.05
C GLY A 16 2.08 -2.98 -2.28
N PHE A 17 3.25 -2.86 -1.67
CA PHE A 17 4.25 -3.92 -1.54
C PHE A 17 3.97 -4.73 -0.27
N THR A 18 3.73 -6.03 -0.43
CA THR A 18 3.40 -6.93 0.69
C THR A 18 4.37 -8.12 0.73
N PRO A 19 4.42 -8.88 1.84
CA PRO A 19 5.17 -10.14 1.88
C PRO A 19 4.75 -11.17 0.82
N HIS A 20 3.54 -11.04 0.27
CA HIS A 20 2.98 -11.93 -0.75
C HIS A 20 3.14 -11.40 -2.18
N GLY A 21 3.81 -10.26 -2.36
CA GLY A 21 3.97 -9.61 -3.66
C GLY A 21 3.31 -8.24 -3.73
N LEU A 22 3.21 -7.71 -4.95
CA LEU A 22 2.43 -6.50 -5.22
C LEU A 22 0.94 -6.81 -5.17
N MET A 23 0.19 -5.96 -4.49
CA MET A 23 -1.26 -6.10 -4.36
C MET A 23 -1.91 -4.74 -4.52
N VAL A 24 -3.18 -4.73 -4.95
CA VAL A 24 -3.99 -3.50 -4.92
C VAL A 24 -4.58 -3.36 -3.52
N GLY A 25 -4.41 -2.19 -2.91
CA GLY A 25 -4.94 -1.84 -1.60
C GLY A 25 -6.05 -0.81 -1.71
N HIS A 26 -7.21 -1.08 -1.11
CA HIS A 26 -8.27 -0.10 -0.88
C HIS A 26 -8.12 0.49 0.51
N VAL A 27 -7.86 1.80 0.60
CA VAL A 27 -7.59 2.52 1.85
C VAL A 27 -8.88 2.73 2.62
N PHE A 28 -9.01 2.10 3.80
CA PHE A 28 -10.20 2.27 4.65
C PHE A 28 -9.91 3.06 5.93
N ALA A 29 -8.64 3.18 6.33
CA ALA A 29 -8.23 4.04 7.45
C ALA A 29 -6.77 4.46 7.32
N MET A 30 -6.43 5.64 7.83
CA MET A 30 -5.07 6.15 7.94
C MET A 30 -4.76 6.46 9.40
N HIS A 31 -3.52 6.23 9.82
CA HIS A 31 -3.05 6.49 11.18
C HIS A 31 -1.90 7.48 11.14
N TRP A 32 -1.94 8.49 11.99
CA TRP A 32 -0.88 9.49 12.13
C TRP A 32 0.13 9.07 13.20
N GLY A 33 1.36 9.59 13.11
CA GLY A 33 2.40 9.33 14.11
C GLY A 33 2.10 9.95 15.49
N LYS A 34 3.05 9.80 16.42
CA LYS A 34 2.99 10.23 17.84
C LYS A 34 2.66 11.72 18.06
N TYR A 35 2.77 12.55 17.01
CA TYR A 35 2.45 13.99 17.03
C TYR A 35 1.20 14.38 16.23
N GLY A 36 0.45 13.41 15.69
CA GLY A 36 -0.86 13.64 15.10
C GLY A 36 -1.86 13.96 16.21
N LYS A 37 -1.93 15.23 16.62
CA LYS A 37 -2.97 15.74 17.53
C LYS A 37 -4.33 15.22 17.04
N HIS A 38 -5.03 14.51 17.93
CA HIS A 38 -6.39 13.91 17.95
C HIS A 38 -7.47 14.32 16.92
N GLU A 39 -7.13 14.64 15.68
CA GLU A 39 -8.07 14.92 14.61
C GLU A 39 -8.18 13.69 13.71
N SER A 40 -9.39 13.17 13.59
CA SER A 40 -9.74 12.25 12.53
C SER A 40 -9.65 13.02 11.21
N ARG A 41 -8.52 12.90 10.53
CA ARG A 41 -8.37 13.42 9.16
C ARG A 41 -8.78 12.33 8.18
N THR A 42 -9.46 12.73 7.12
CA THR A 42 -9.87 11.80 6.05
C THR A 42 -8.86 11.76 4.90
N ASP A 43 -7.88 12.65 4.93
CA ASP A 43 -6.87 12.84 3.89
C ASP A 43 -5.49 13.17 4.46
N SER A 44 -4.45 12.91 3.65
CA SER A 44 -3.07 13.30 3.93
C SER A 44 -2.36 13.76 2.66
N SER A 45 -1.90 15.02 2.66
CA SER A 45 -1.06 15.57 1.59
C SER A 45 0.39 15.08 1.66
N ASN A 46 0.80 14.48 2.77
CA ASN A 46 2.13 13.91 2.97
C ASN A 46 2.01 12.49 3.54
N ILE A 47 2.21 11.49 2.67
CA ILE A 47 2.12 10.07 3.06
C ILE A 47 3.14 9.71 4.15
N SER A 48 4.30 10.37 4.18
CA SER A 48 5.35 10.13 5.17
C SER A 48 5.00 10.63 6.57
N ALA A 49 3.96 11.45 6.72
CA ALA A 49 3.44 11.87 8.03
C ALA A 49 2.56 10.78 8.70
N LEU A 50 2.16 9.77 7.94
CA LEU A 50 1.39 8.64 8.44
C LEU A 50 2.31 7.64 9.15
N SER A 51 1.81 6.97 10.18
CA SER A 51 2.49 5.84 10.82
C SER A 51 2.10 4.52 10.14
N LYS A 52 0.83 4.38 9.75
CA LYS A 52 0.27 3.20 9.09
C LYS A 52 -0.88 3.59 8.16
N ILE A 53 -1.04 2.83 7.09
CA ILE A 53 -2.20 2.89 6.19
C ILE A 53 -2.91 1.55 6.30
N SER A 54 -4.20 1.56 6.59
CA SER A 54 -5.01 0.34 6.70
C SER A 54 -5.72 0.11 5.38
N VAL A 55 -5.46 -1.04 4.77
CA VAL A 55 -5.96 -1.39 3.45
C VAL A 55 -6.66 -2.74 3.43
N GLN A 56 -7.72 -2.87 2.64
CA GLN A 56 -8.17 -4.17 2.13
C GLN A 56 -7.30 -4.54 0.93
N LEU A 57 -6.74 -5.73 0.91
CA LEU A 57 -5.86 -6.21 -0.15
C LEU A 57 -6.62 -7.01 -1.20
N PHE A 58 -6.27 -6.77 -2.47
CA PHE A 58 -6.76 -7.49 -3.63
C PHE A 58 -5.55 -8.08 -4.38
N GLU A 59 -5.60 -9.38 -4.63
CA GLU A 59 -4.52 -10.13 -5.28
C GLU A 59 -4.76 -10.19 -6.78
N HIS A 60 -3.71 -10.00 -7.57
CA HIS A 60 -3.80 -10.18 -9.02
C HIS A 60 -4.19 -11.61 -9.36
N PHE A 61 -5.20 -11.77 -10.22
CA PHE A 61 -5.71 -13.08 -10.63
C PHE A 61 -5.41 -13.35 -12.10
N TYR A 62 -5.91 -12.50 -13.00
CA TYR A 62 -5.71 -12.61 -14.44
C TYR A 62 -5.88 -11.25 -15.11
N ASP A 63 -5.02 -10.91 -16.07
CA ASP A 63 -5.06 -9.66 -16.83
C ASP A 63 -5.23 -8.39 -15.96
N SER A 64 -6.37 -7.69 -16.06
CA SER A 64 -6.73 -6.50 -15.27
C SER A 64 -7.50 -6.84 -13.98
N GLU A 65 -7.81 -8.11 -13.71
CA GLU A 65 -8.65 -8.55 -12.60
C GLU A 65 -7.86 -8.91 -11.35
N PHE A 66 -8.40 -8.49 -10.21
CA PHE A 66 -7.87 -8.72 -8.89
C PHE A 66 -8.95 -9.28 -7.99
N ARG A 67 -8.67 -10.37 -7.28
CA ARG A 67 -9.63 -11.01 -6.38
C ARG A 67 -9.62 -10.40 -4.99
N SER A 68 -10.80 -10.29 -4.39
CA SER A 68 -11.01 -9.75 -3.03
C SER A 68 -10.70 -10.74 -1.90
N ILE A 69 -10.58 -12.03 -2.24
CA ILE A 69 -10.17 -13.12 -1.34
C ILE A 69 -8.83 -13.65 -1.86
N PRO A 70 -7.70 -13.15 -1.34
CA PRO A 70 -6.37 -13.63 -1.71
C PRO A 70 -6.07 -15.09 -1.33
N THR A 71 -5.06 -15.70 -1.96
CA THR A 71 -4.59 -17.07 -1.65
C THR A 71 -4.40 -17.29 -0.15
N PRO A 72 -3.72 -16.39 0.60
CA PRO A 72 -3.45 -16.62 2.02
C PRO A 72 -4.72 -16.74 2.89
N THR A 73 -5.82 -16.08 2.50
CA THR A 73 -7.10 -16.11 3.24
C THR A 73 -8.18 -16.97 2.56
N ALA A 74 -7.86 -17.62 1.44
CA ALA A 74 -8.81 -18.37 0.63
C ALA A 74 -9.41 -19.56 1.38
N ILE A 75 -8.64 -20.24 2.23
CA ILE A 75 -9.13 -21.38 3.01
C ILE A 75 -10.25 -20.98 3.99
N LEU A 76 -10.24 -19.73 4.44
CA LEU A 76 -11.25 -19.16 5.34
C LEU A 76 -12.35 -18.41 4.59
N GLN A 77 -12.25 -18.27 3.26
CA GLN A 77 -13.16 -17.46 2.44
C GLN A 77 -13.30 -16.02 2.96
N THR A 78 -12.19 -15.43 3.43
CA THR A 78 -12.18 -14.08 4.02
C THR A 78 -11.37 -13.09 3.19
N LYS A 79 -11.78 -11.81 3.25
CA LYS A 79 -11.01 -10.69 2.71
C LYS A 79 -9.73 -10.50 3.53
N GLN A 80 -8.64 -10.13 2.87
CA GLN A 80 -7.39 -9.82 3.55
C GLN A 80 -7.30 -8.33 3.86
N PHE A 81 -6.90 -8.01 5.10
CA PHE A 81 -6.63 -6.64 5.53
C PHE A 81 -5.19 -6.55 6.05
N ALA A 82 -4.56 -5.40 5.83
CA ALA A 82 -3.21 -5.15 6.30
C ALA A 82 -3.02 -3.70 6.75
N HIS A 83 -2.13 -3.52 7.71
CA HIS A 83 -1.53 -2.23 8.00
C HIS A 83 -0.19 -2.16 7.28
N ILE A 84 -0.13 -1.34 6.22
CA ILE A 84 1.10 -1.13 5.47
C ILE A 84 1.78 0.15 5.96
N PRO A 85 3.11 0.15 6.15
CA PRO A 85 3.87 1.37 6.33
C PRO A 85 3.73 2.28 5.09
N PRO A 86 3.84 3.60 5.23
CA PRO A 86 3.86 4.52 4.08
C PRO A 86 4.89 4.17 3.02
N SER A 87 6.06 3.65 3.43
CA SER A 87 7.13 3.21 2.53
C SER A 87 6.73 2.07 1.61
N ASP A 88 5.72 1.31 2.00
CA ASP A 88 5.28 0.10 1.31
C ASP A 88 4.05 0.41 0.42
N PHE A 89 3.51 1.64 0.45
CA PHE A 89 2.47 2.09 -0.47
C PHE A 89 3.09 2.87 -1.63
N LEU A 90 3.22 2.21 -2.78
CA LEU A 90 4.10 2.67 -3.86
C LEU A 90 3.48 3.79 -4.70
N CYS A 91 2.20 3.68 -5.03
CA CYS A 91 1.51 4.65 -5.85
C CYS A 91 -0.01 4.56 -5.71
N LEU A 92 -0.67 5.68 -5.98
CA LEU A 92 -2.12 5.76 -6.16
C LEU A 92 -2.51 5.31 -7.57
N LEU A 93 -3.66 4.66 -7.69
CA LEU A 93 -4.30 4.42 -8.98
C LEU A 93 -4.81 5.73 -9.56
N SER A 94 -4.79 5.83 -10.88
CA SER A 94 -5.18 7.03 -11.61
C SER A 94 -6.68 7.15 -11.80
N GLY A 95 -7.39 6.02 -11.85
CA GLY A 95 -8.84 5.98 -11.91
C GLY A 95 -9.46 5.19 -10.77
N GLU A 96 -10.79 5.27 -10.70
CA GLU A 96 -11.56 4.35 -9.86
C GLU A 96 -11.43 2.94 -10.40
N ALA A 97 -11.28 1.98 -9.49
CA ALA A 97 -11.33 0.56 -9.83
C ALA A 97 -12.78 0.14 -10.07
N ASN A 98 -13.02 -0.67 -11.10
CA ASN A 98 -14.34 -1.23 -11.33
C ASN A 98 -14.56 -2.37 -10.34
N LEU A 99 -15.49 -2.23 -9.40
CA LEU A 99 -15.78 -3.28 -8.44
C LEU A 99 -16.54 -4.43 -9.12
N LEU A 100 -16.01 -5.65 -8.93
CA LEU A 100 -16.64 -6.89 -9.36
C LEU A 100 -17.20 -7.63 -8.13
N PRO A 101 -18.16 -8.55 -8.29
CA PRO A 101 -18.70 -9.33 -7.17
C PRO A 101 -17.62 -10.10 -6.39
N THR A 102 -16.57 -10.54 -7.08
CA THR A 102 -15.47 -11.34 -6.53
C THR A 102 -14.20 -10.54 -6.29
N GLY A 103 -14.16 -9.25 -6.65
CA GLY A 103 -12.91 -8.53 -6.78
C GLY A 103 -13.02 -7.11 -7.32
N LEU A 104 -12.03 -6.72 -8.11
CA LEU A 104 -12.01 -5.48 -8.86
C LEU A 104 -11.27 -5.67 -10.17
N GLU A 105 -11.57 -4.80 -11.12
CA GLU A 105 -10.88 -4.70 -12.40
C GLU A 105 -10.22 -3.33 -12.52
N LEU A 106 -8.94 -3.32 -12.91
CA LEU A 106 -8.18 -2.12 -13.16
C LEU A 106 -8.43 -1.57 -14.56
N ARG A 107 -8.43 -0.23 -14.67
CA ARG A 107 -8.36 0.43 -15.97
C ARG A 107 -7.05 0.10 -16.69
N SER A 108 -7.04 0.20 -18.01
CA SER A 108 -5.87 -0.08 -18.86
C SER A 108 -4.58 0.59 -18.38
N ASP A 109 -4.64 1.87 -18.03
CA ASP A 109 -3.49 2.64 -17.56
C ASP A 109 -2.91 2.09 -16.25
N ASP A 110 -3.79 1.74 -15.30
CA ASP A 110 -3.42 1.24 -13.99
C ASP A 110 -2.95 -0.23 -14.06
N SER A 111 -3.53 -1.02 -14.98
CA SER A 111 -3.04 -2.37 -15.31
C SER A 111 -1.64 -2.31 -15.93
N GLN A 112 -1.37 -1.37 -16.85
CA GLN A 112 -0.03 -1.18 -17.41
C GLN A 112 0.99 -0.74 -16.35
N LEU A 113 0.58 0.11 -15.41
CA LEU A 113 1.39 0.51 -14.27
C LEU A 113 1.71 -0.69 -13.38
N TYR A 114 0.70 -1.46 -12.98
CA TYR A 114 0.87 -2.68 -12.20
C TYR A 114 1.81 -3.66 -12.88
N ASN A 115 1.61 -3.95 -14.17
CA ASN A 115 2.46 -4.83 -14.94
C ASN A 115 3.92 -4.34 -15.01
N SER A 116 4.11 -3.04 -15.16
CA SER A 116 5.45 -2.43 -15.16
C SER A 116 6.15 -2.59 -13.81
N LEU A 117 5.43 -2.39 -12.70
CA LEU A 117 5.95 -2.59 -11.35
C LEU A 117 6.25 -4.07 -11.07
N SER A 118 5.35 -4.97 -11.48
CA SER A 118 5.49 -6.42 -11.32
C SER A 118 6.73 -6.97 -12.05
N ARG A 119 7.02 -6.47 -13.26
CA ARG A 119 8.27 -6.82 -13.98
C ARG A 119 9.52 -6.35 -13.24
N GLY A 120 9.42 -5.26 -12.48
CA GLY A 120 10.50 -4.71 -11.66
C GLY A 120 10.57 -5.26 -10.24
N TYR A 121 9.73 -6.23 -9.87
CA TYR A 121 9.51 -6.64 -8.48
C TYR A 121 10.79 -7.00 -7.71
N SER A 122 11.72 -7.74 -8.34
CA SER A 122 12.99 -8.10 -7.69
C SER A 122 13.80 -6.88 -7.26
N LYS A 123 13.81 -5.81 -8.07
CA LYS A 123 14.49 -4.55 -7.73
C LYS A 123 13.84 -3.87 -6.53
N PHE A 124 12.51 -3.92 -6.43
CA PHE A 124 11.80 -3.42 -5.26
C PHE A 124 12.13 -4.22 -4.01
N VAL A 125 12.18 -5.55 -4.10
CA VAL A 125 12.57 -6.40 -2.97
C VAL A 125 13.94 -6.00 -2.43
N ASP A 126 14.92 -5.82 -3.30
CA ASP A 126 16.28 -5.45 -2.90
C ASP A 126 16.34 -4.03 -2.32
N ALA A 127 15.70 -3.06 -2.98
CA ALA A 127 15.61 -1.69 -2.49
C ALA A 127 14.91 -1.60 -1.13
N MET A 128 13.82 -2.34 -0.92
CA MET A 128 13.08 -2.37 0.34
C MET A 128 13.86 -3.05 1.46
N LYS A 129 14.64 -4.10 1.15
CA LYS A 129 15.58 -4.71 2.11
C LYS A 129 16.64 -3.70 2.55
N GLU A 130 17.25 -2.98 1.60
CA GLU A 130 18.23 -1.94 1.91
C GLU A 130 17.64 -0.80 2.74
N PHE A 131 16.45 -0.33 2.37
CA PHE A 131 15.75 0.74 3.07
C PHE A 131 15.48 0.36 4.54
N ARG A 132 14.96 -0.85 4.78
CA ARG A 132 14.70 -1.35 6.14
C ARG A 132 15.98 -1.52 6.96
N LYS A 133 17.08 -1.96 6.33
CA LYS A 133 18.40 -2.04 7.00
C LYS A 133 18.89 -0.68 7.51
N ARG A 134 18.57 0.41 6.81
CA ARG A 134 18.94 1.78 7.22
C ARG A 134 18.07 2.26 8.38
N GLY A 135 16.77 1.98 8.37
CA GLY A 135 15.84 2.36 9.44
C GLY A 135 16.15 1.71 10.80
N GLY A 136 16.67 0.47 10.81
CA GLY A 136 17.04 -0.23 12.03
C GLY A 136 18.19 0.41 12.81
N LYS A 137 19.17 1.01 12.11
CA LYS A 137 20.34 1.64 12.77
C LYS A 137 20.02 2.97 13.46
N SER A 138 19.03 3.72 12.99
CA SER A 138 18.63 4.98 13.62
C SER A 138 17.76 4.78 14.87
N ALA A 139 17.03 3.66 14.99
CA ALA A 139 16.26 3.35 16.19
C ALA A 139 17.15 2.91 17.37
N GLU A 140 18.26 2.21 17.07
CA GLU A 140 19.22 1.76 18.08
C GLU A 140 20.12 2.90 18.59
N ALA A 141 20.48 3.87 17.73
CA ALA A 141 21.20 5.07 18.14
C ALA A 141 20.34 6.03 18.98
N ALA A 142 19.03 6.13 18.72
CA ALA A 142 18.13 6.99 19.50
C ALA A 142 17.74 6.42 20.87
N ALA A 143 18.07 5.15 21.16
CA ALA A 143 17.83 4.51 22.44
C ALA A 143 19.04 4.59 23.40
N LEU A 144 20.16 5.19 22.96
CA LEU A 144 21.41 5.32 23.71
C LEU A 144 21.71 6.75 24.18
N ASP A 145 20.83 7.71 23.90
CA ASP A 145 20.97 9.13 24.29
C ASP A 145 20.00 9.56 25.41
N ASP A 146 19.35 8.61 26.09
CA ASP A 146 18.33 8.83 27.14
C ASP A 146 18.74 8.20 28.51
N ASP A 147 20.04 8.18 28.84
CA ASP A 147 20.59 7.85 30.18
C ASP A 147 21.51 8.98 30.72
#